data_AF-A0A959A6B3-F1
#
_entry.id   AF-A0A959A6B3-F1
#
_cell.length_a   1.000
_cell.length_b   1.000
_cell.length_c   1.000
_cell.angle_alpha   90.00
_cell.angle_beta   90.00
_cell.angle_gamma   90.00
#
_symmetry.space_group_name_H-M   'P 1'
#
loop_
_entity.id
_entity.type
_entity.pdbx_description
1 polymer ?
#
loop_
_entity_poly.entity_id
_entity_poly.type
_entity_poly.pdbx_seq_one_letter_code
_entity_poly.pdbx_strand_id
1 'polypeptide(L)'
;ELLDELSNGLWWQIAVDDEKATAKIDGLHQQFEEARARLHERFEEKIEKLQRGDELLPGVLKMVKVFVAVKRKLQPGDKMAGRHGNKGVISRILPQEDMPYLEDGTPVDICLNPLGVPSRMNVGQILETHLGWASRGLGVQISEMLDAHDASQAEIAENLRKKFKTVYSKDQYKAEITPLNDEDLIGMSD
;
A
#
# COMPACT_ATOMS: atom_id res chain seq x y z
N GLU A 1 3.64 -42.81 6.04
CA GLU A 1 4.44 -43.84 6.73
C GLU A 1 5.74 -44.14 5.98
N LEU A 2 5.77 -44.86 4.86
CA LEU A 2 7.05 -45.21 4.19
C LEU A 2 7.81 -44.02 3.56
N LEU A 3 7.11 -42.99 3.08
CA LEU A 3 7.73 -41.79 2.50
C LEU A 3 8.31 -40.83 3.55
N ASP A 4 7.79 -40.89 4.78
CA ASP A 4 8.21 -40.01 5.88
C ASP A 4 9.55 -40.45 6.50
N GLU A 5 9.94 -41.72 6.29
CA GLU A 5 11.21 -42.30 6.75
C GLU A 5 12.36 -42.09 5.74
N LEU A 6 12.04 -41.72 4.49
CA LEU A 6 13.00 -41.56 3.41
C LEU A 6 13.25 -40.08 3.12
N SER A 7 14.52 -39.71 2.89
CA SER A 7 14.84 -38.37 2.42
C SER A 7 14.22 -38.11 1.04
N ASN A 8 13.75 -36.89 0.81
CA ASN A 8 13.07 -36.49 -0.44
C ASN A 8 13.86 -36.80 -1.72
N GLY A 9 15.20 -36.87 -1.65
CA GLY A 9 16.04 -37.24 -2.80
C GLY A 9 16.00 -38.73 -3.16
N LEU A 10 15.66 -39.60 -2.20
CA LEU A 10 15.51 -41.04 -2.40
C LEU A 10 14.12 -41.42 -2.96
N TRP A 11 13.16 -40.49 -2.96
CA TRP A 11 11.82 -40.73 -3.49
C TRP A 11 11.84 -41.07 -4.99
N TRP A 12 12.82 -40.56 -5.73
CA TRP A 12 13.02 -40.90 -7.15
C TRP A 12 13.48 -42.33 -7.39
N GLN A 13 13.91 -43.06 -6.35
CA GLN A 13 14.36 -44.46 -6.44
C GLN A 13 13.24 -45.47 -6.14
N ILE A 14 12.06 -44.98 -5.73
CA ILE A 14 10.92 -45.83 -5.38
C ILE A 14 10.22 -46.25 -6.68
N ALA A 15 10.18 -47.56 -6.93
CA ALA A 15 9.43 -48.12 -8.05
C ALA A 15 7.94 -48.20 -7.71
N VAL A 16 7.09 -47.83 -8.67
CA VAL A 16 5.63 -47.92 -8.58
C VAL A 16 5.16 -48.92 -9.65
N ASP A 17 4.23 -49.81 -9.28
CA ASP A 17 3.75 -50.87 -10.19
C ASP A 17 2.88 -50.36 -11.35
N ASP A 18 2.27 -49.17 -11.21
CA ASP A 18 1.45 -48.55 -12.26
C ASP A 18 2.31 -47.84 -13.31
N GLU A 19 2.34 -48.39 -14.52
CA GLU A 19 3.08 -47.89 -15.67
C GLU A 19 2.74 -46.42 -16.01
N LYS A 20 1.48 -45.99 -15.83
CA LYS A 20 1.08 -44.59 -16.06
C LYS A 20 1.60 -43.64 -14.98
N ALA A 21 1.71 -44.11 -13.75
CA ALA A 21 2.24 -43.34 -12.64
C ALA A 21 3.77 -43.19 -12.77
N THR A 22 4.47 -44.27 -13.12
CA THR A 22 5.91 -44.28 -13.35
C THR A 22 6.32 -43.32 -14.47
N ALA A 23 5.62 -43.33 -15.61
CA ALA A 23 5.88 -42.38 -16.69
C ALA A 23 5.71 -40.90 -16.29
N LYS A 24 4.77 -40.60 -15.38
CA LYS A 24 4.59 -39.24 -14.84
C LYS A 24 5.71 -38.86 -13.87
N ILE A 25 6.13 -39.78 -13.01
CA ILE A 25 7.22 -39.57 -12.05
C ILE A 25 8.53 -39.30 -12.80
N ASP A 26 8.83 -40.06 -13.85
CA ASP A 26 10.01 -39.85 -14.69
C ASP A 26 9.99 -38.49 -15.39
N GLY A 27 8.83 -38.09 -15.92
CA GLY A 27 8.65 -36.75 -16.50
C GLY A 27 8.85 -35.62 -15.49
N LEU A 28 8.36 -35.78 -14.25
CA LEU A 28 8.57 -34.82 -13.17
C LEU A 28 10.03 -34.79 -12.69
N HIS A 29 10.69 -35.94 -12.64
CA HIS A 29 12.10 -36.05 -12.29
C HIS A 29 12.97 -35.34 -13.32
N GLN A 30 12.69 -35.53 -14.62
CA GLN A 30 13.38 -34.83 -15.69
C GLN A 30 13.19 -33.30 -15.58
N GLN A 31 11.95 -32.84 -15.38
CA GLN A 31 11.67 -31.40 -15.19
C GLN A 31 12.40 -30.83 -13.96
N PHE A 32 12.46 -31.60 -12.87
CA PHE A 32 13.18 -31.23 -11.66
C PHE A 32 14.69 -31.11 -11.91
N GLU A 33 15.30 -32.10 -12.57
CA GLU A 33 16.73 -32.06 -12.91
C GLU A 33 17.06 -30.91 -13.87
N GLU A 34 16.22 -30.63 -14.87
CA GLU A 34 16.36 -29.47 -15.75
C GLU A 34 16.22 -28.14 -14.99
N ALA A 35 15.28 -28.04 -14.05
CA ALA A 35 15.15 -26.86 -13.19
C ALA A 35 16.36 -26.68 -12.27
N ARG A 36 16.88 -27.78 -11.70
CA ARG A 36 18.07 -27.79 -10.85
C ARG A 36 19.31 -27.36 -11.62
N ALA A 37 19.51 -27.90 -12.82
CA ALA A 37 20.62 -27.54 -13.70
C ALA A 37 20.59 -26.05 -14.07
N ARG A 38 19.43 -25.52 -14.47
CA ARG A 38 19.25 -24.08 -14.75
C ARG A 38 19.56 -23.19 -13.55
N LEU A 39 19.15 -23.63 -12.35
CA LEU A 39 19.41 -22.88 -11.13
C LEU A 39 20.90 -22.90 -10.75
N HIS A 40 21.57 -24.03 -10.99
CA HIS A 40 23.01 -24.17 -10.79
C HIS A 40 23.80 -23.30 -11.77
N GLU A 41 23.45 -23.30 -13.06
CA GLU A 41 24.07 -22.44 -14.07
C GLU A 41 23.95 -20.95 -13.69
N ARG A 42 22.75 -20.50 -13.29
CA ARG A 42 22.53 -19.12 -12.83
C ARG A 42 23.33 -18.77 -11.58
N PHE A 43 23.54 -19.75 -10.70
CA PHE A 43 24.33 -19.58 -9.49
C PHE A 43 25.82 -19.41 -9.83
N GLU A 44 26.36 -20.28 -10.70
CA GLU A 44 27.74 -20.17 -11.20
C GLU A 44 27.98 -18.85 -11.92
N GLU A 45 27.05 -18.42 -12.79
CA GLU A 45 27.14 -17.12 -13.48
C GLU A 45 27.20 -15.95 -12.48
N LYS A 46 26.45 -16.04 -11.38
CA LYS A 46 26.44 -15.00 -10.34
C LYS A 46 27.73 -15.00 -9.51
N ILE A 47 28.31 -16.18 -9.26
CA ILE A 47 29.62 -16.31 -8.64
C ILE A 47 30.69 -15.70 -9.53
N GLU A 48 30.71 -16.06 -10.81
CA GLU A 48 31.70 -15.56 -11.78
C GLU A 48 31.64 -14.03 -11.87
N LYS A 49 30.44 -13.46 -11.96
CA LYS A 49 30.25 -11.99 -11.97
C LYS A 49 30.72 -11.30 -10.69
N LEU A 50 30.65 -11.98 -9.54
CA LEU A 50 31.07 -11.41 -8.25
C LEU A 50 32.58 -11.56 -8.01
N GLN A 51 33.20 -12.61 -8.56
CA GLN A 51 34.64 -12.83 -8.52
C GLN A 51 35.38 -11.97 -9.55
N ARG A 52 34.76 -11.74 -10.71
CA ARG A 52 35.30 -10.83 -11.72
C ARG A 52 35.37 -9.43 -11.13
N GLY A 53 36.56 -8.84 -11.14
CA GLY A 53 36.76 -7.47 -10.68
C GLY A 53 35.91 -6.48 -11.49
N ASP A 54 35.47 -5.41 -10.85
CA ASP A 54 34.76 -4.32 -11.52
C ASP A 54 35.71 -3.57 -12.46
N GLU A 55 35.19 -3.13 -13.61
CA GLU A 55 35.93 -2.22 -14.48
C GLU A 55 36.02 -0.84 -13.82
N LEU A 56 37.26 -0.40 -13.57
CA LEU A 56 37.57 0.91 -13.01
C LEU A 56 38.13 1.83 -14.11
N LEU A 57 37.89 3.14 -13.96
CA LEU A 57 38.48 4.14 -14.84
C LEU A 57 40.02 4.12 -14.74
N PRO A 58 40.75 4.49 -15.81
CA PRO A 58 42.21 4.53 -15.79
C PRO A 58 42.75 5.35 -14.62
N GLY A 59 43.67 4.78 -13.85
CA GLY A 59 44.29 5.42 -12.67
C GLY A 59 43.52 5.23 -11.35
N VAL A 60 42.36 4.59 -11.34
CA VAL A 60 41.59 4.27 -10.11
C VAL A 60 41.96 2.87 -9.61
N LEU A 61 42.48 2.79 -8.38
CA LEU A 61 42.85 1.51 -7.75
C LEU A 61 41.67 0.81 -7.05
N LYS A 62 40.77 1.57 -6.41
CA LYS A 62 39.59 1.05 -5.71
C LYS A 62 38.51 2.13 -5.61
N MET A 63 37.25 1.74 -5.78
CA MET A 63 36.09 2.63 -5.61
C MET A 63 35.28 2.21 -4.39
N VAL A 64 34.83 3.19 -3.59
CA VAL A 64 33.92 2.99 -2.46
C VAL A 64 32.68 3.85 -2.67
N LYS A 65 31.50 3.23 -2.74
CA LYS A 65 30.21 3.92 -2.86
C LYS A 65 29.53 3.92 -1.50
N VAL A 66 29.29 5.10 -0.94
CA VAL A 66 28.57 5.28 0.33
C VAL A 66 27.18 5.83 0.03
N PHE A 67 26.15 5.08 0.40
CA PHE A 67 24.76 5.52 0.30
C PHE A 67 24.33 6.13 1.62
N VAL A 68 24.09 7.44 1.63
CA VAL A 68 23.60 8.16 2.82
C VAL A 68 22.12 8.45 2.66
N ALA A 69 21.29 7.83 3.49
CA ALA A 69 19.86 8.14 3.56
C ALA A 69 19.65 9.30 4.56
N VAL A 70 18.99 10.36 4.10
CA VAL A 70 18.64 11.52 4.95
C VAL A 70 17.15 11.75 4.90
N LYS A 71 16.50 11.79 6.07
CA LYS A 71 15.12 12.27 6.21
C LYS A 71 15.14 13.79 6.37
N ARG A 72 14.70 14.52 5.35
CA ARG A 72 14.56 15.98 5.40
C ARG A 72 13.23 16.35 6.04
N LYS A 73 13.23 17.33 6.94
CA LYS A 73 12.02 17.91 7.54
C LYS A 73 11.54 19.07 6.69
N LEU A 74 10.24 19.36 6.74
CA LEU A 74 9.63 20.52 6.10
C LEU A 74 10.16 21.82 6.73
N GLN A 75 10.52 22.80 5.91
CA GLN A 75 11.10 24.07 6.36
C GLN A 75 10.50 25.27 5.61
N PRO A 76 10.49 26.47 6.22
CA PRO A 76 10.20 27.70 5.48
C PRO A 76 11.12 27.83 4.28
N GLY A 77 10.56 28.23 3.13
CA GLY A 77 11.27 28.23 1.86
C GLY A 77 11.06 26.97 1.00
N ASP A 78 10.53 25.88 1.58
CA ASP A 78 10.14 24.72 0.78
C ASP A 78 8.94 25.05 -0.12
N LYS A 79 8.97 24.51 -1.33
CA LYS A 79 7.95 24.73 -2.36
C LYS A 79 6.88 23.65 -2.29
N MET A 80 5.63 24.08 -2.17
CA MET A 80 4.45 23.23 -2.14
C MET A 80 3.59 23.50 -3.38
N ALA A 81 2.89 22.48 -3.87
CA ALA A 81 1.96 22.62 -4.98
C ALA A 81 0.72 21.75 -4.74
N GLY A 82 -0.46 22.30 -5.01
CA GLY A 82 -1.71 21.55 -5.04
C GLY A 82 -2.02 21.01 -6.43
N ARG A 83 -3.02 20.11 -6.48
CA ARG A 83 -3.42 19.38 -7.70
C ARG A 83 -4.09 20.28 -8.75
N HIS A 84 -4.58 21.46 -8.34
CA HIS A 84 -5.22 22.46 -9.22
C HIS A 84 -4.24 23.55 -9.69
N GLY A 85 -2.94 23.26 -9.68
CA GLY A 85 -1.91 24.16 -10.19
C GLY A 85 -1.58 25.35 -9.28
N ASN A 86 -2.16 25.41 -8.07
CA ASN A 86 -1.77 26.36 -7.03
C ASN A 86 -0.38 26.00 -6.50
N LYS A 87 0.61 26.85 -6.77
CA LYS A 87 1.99 26.72 -6.27
C LYS A 87 2.28 27.80 -5.25
N GLY A 88 2.94 27.45 -4.16
CA GLY A 88 3.34 28.35 -3.08
C GLY A 88 4.67 27.95 -2.48
N VAL A 89 5.26 28.86 -1.70
CA VAL A 89 6.43 28.62 -0.87
C VAL A 89 5.98 28.77 0.57
N ILE A 90 6.41 27.87 1.47
CA ILE A 90 6.08 27.96 2.89
C ILE A 90 6.71 29.22 3.46
N SER A 91 5.86 30.13 3.95
CA SER A 91 6.29 31.42 4.49
C SER A 91 6.77 31.29 5.94
N ARG A 92 5.96 30.67 6.79
CA ARG A 92 6.21 30.47 8.22
C ARG A 92 5.54 29.17 8.69
N ILE A 93 6.09 28.58 9.74
CA ILE A 93 5.48 27.47 10.49
C ILE A 93 5.13 28.05 11.86
N LEU A 94 3.84 28.06 12.20
CA LEU A 94 3.32 28.62 13.44
C LEU A 94 3.04 27.51 14.46
N PRO A 95 3.13 27.80 15.77
CA PRO A 95 2.56 26.95 16.81
C PRO A 95 1.04 26.78 16.63
N GLN A 96 0.48 25.70 17.18
CA GLN A 96 -0.94 25.34 17.01
C GLN A 96 -1.87 26.39 17.64
N GLU A 97 -1.44 27.01 18.74
CA GLU A 97 -2.17 28.04 19.48
C GLU A 97 -2.36 29.35 18.70
N ASP A 98 -1.49 29.62 17.71
CA ASP A 98 -1.57 30.81 16.87
C ASP A 98 -2.42 30.59 15.61
N MET A 99 -2.84 29.34 15.34
CA MET A 99 -3.64 29.00 14.17
C MET A 99 -5.13 29.30 14.39
N PRO A 100 -5.86 29.72 13.34
CA PRO A 100 -7.31 29.80 13.40
C PRO A 100 -7.92 28.45 13.76
N TYR A 101 -8.97 28.46 14.57
CA TYR A 101 -9.67 27.26 15.04
C TYR A 101 -11.13 27.25 14.59
N LEU A 102 -11.67 26.04 14.49
CA LEU A 102 -13.08 25.79 14.21
C LEU A 102 -13.91 25.89 15.49
N GLU A 103 -15.25 25.85 15.36
CA GLU A 103 -16.17 25.93 16.49
C GLU A 103 -15.97 24.78 17.50
N ASP A 104 -15.48 23.63 17.04
CA ASP A 104 -15.12 22.47 17.88
C ASP A 104 -13.74 22.59 18.54
N GLY A 105 -13.00 23.68 18.29
CA GLY A 105 -11.65 23.92 18.80
C GLY A 105 -10.53 23.30 17.95
N THR A 106 -10.85 22.61 16.84
CA THR A 106 -9.83 22.04 15.96
C THR A 106 -9.07 23.15 15.22
N PRO A 107 -7.73 23.21 15.31
CA PRO A 107 -6.93 24.18 14.55
C PRO A 107 -6.87 23.83 13.06
N VAL A 108 -6.68 24.84 12.21
CA VAL A 108 -6.42 24.63 10.79
C VAL A 108 -4.93 24.34 10.56
N ASP A 109 -4.59 23.35 9.75
CA ASP A 109 -3.19 23.01 9.44
C ASP A 109 -2.53 23.96 8.42
N ILE A 110 -3.28 24.42 7.41
CA ILE A 110 -2.76 25.22 6.30
C ILE A 110 -3.72 26.38 5.99
N CYS A 111 -3.21 27.61 6.00
CA CYS A 111 -3.94 28.79 5.55
C CYS A 111 -3.52 29.20 4.12
N LEU A 112 -4.48 29.24 3.20
CA LEU A 112 -4.27 29.66 1.81
C LEU A 112 -4.85 31.06 1.54
N ASN A 113 -4.22 31.80 0.64
CA ASN A 113 -4.71 33.11 0.22
C ASN A 113 -5.87 32.95 -0.80
N PRO A 114 -7.08 33.45 -0.52
CA PRO A 114 -8.24 33.30 -1.41
C PRO A 114 -8.09 34.06 -2.73
N LEU A 115 -7.28 35.13 -2.79
CA LEU A 115 -7.11 35.95 -4.00
C LEU A 115 -6.48 35.17 -5.18
N GLY A 116 -5.77 34.09 -4.87
CA GLY A 116 -5.18 33.21 -5.88
C GLY A 116 -6.21 32.43 -6.70
N VAL A 117 -7.45 32.27 -6.19
CA VAL A 117 -8.46 31.43 -6.82
C VAL A 117 -9.19 32.11 -7.98
N PRO A 118 -9.79 33.31 -7.81
CA PRO A 118 -10.48 33.99 -8.90
C PRO A 118 -9.52 34.37 -10.03
N SER A 119 -8.32 34.82 -9.67
CA SER A 119 -7.32 35.30 -10.64
C SER A 119 -6.82 34.21 -11.60
N ARG A 120 -6.74 32.96 -11.12
CA ARG A 120 -6.31 31.81 -11.94
C ARG A 120 -7.46 30.93 -12.43
N MET A 121 -8.69 31.29 -12.09
CA MET A 121 -9.92 30.55 -12.42
C MET A 121 -9.89 29.07 -12.04
N ASN A 122 -9.13 28.69 -11.01
CA ASN A 122 -9.01 27.30 -10.53
C ASN A 122 -10.03 27.00 -9.42
N VAL A 123 -11.30 27.15 -9.77
CA VAL A 123 -12.46 26.92 -8.88
C VAL A 123 -12.53 25.46 -8.39
N GLY A 124 -11.95 24.52 -9.14
CA GLY A 124 -11.88 23.11 -8.76
C GLY A 124 -11.31 22.85 -7.36
N GLN A 125 -10.37 23.68 -6.88
CA GLN A 125 -9.82 23.53 -5.53
C GLN A 125 -10.86 23.80 -4.45
N ILE A 126 -11.81 24.71 -4.70
CA ILE A 126 -12.89 25.03 -3.76
C ILE A 126 -13.84 23.84 -3.71
N LEU A 127 -14.22 23.29 -4.86
CA LEU A 127 -15.08 22.10 -4.93
C LEU A 127 -14.41 20.88 -4.26
N GLU A 128 -13.11 20.66 -4.49
CA GLU A 128 -12.35 19.61 -3.81
C GLU A 128 -12.32 19.82 -2.30
N THR A 129 -12.14 21.07 -1.83
CA THR A 129 -12.15 21.38 -0.40
C THR A 129 -13.51 21.09 0.24
N HIS A 130 -14.62 21.46 -0.42
CA HIS A 130 -15.97 21.17 0.08
C HIS A 130 -16.27 19.67 0.09
N LEU A 131 -15.90 18.97 -0.99
CA LEU A 131 -16.09 17.51 -1.06
C LEU A 131 -15.24 16.81 -0.01
N GLY A 132 -13.98 17.20 0.15
CA GLY A 132 -13.09 16.68 1.19
C GLY A 132 -13.61 16.94 2.60
N TRP A 133 -14.21 18.11 2.84
CA TRP A 133 -14.84 18.43 4.13
C TRP A 133 -16.04 17.53 4.42
N ALA A 134 -16.92 17.33 3.42
CA ALA A 134 -18.05 16.41 3.53
C ALA A 134 -17.58 14.96 3.75
N SER A 135 -16.55 14.51 3.04
CA SER A 135 -15.95 13.19 3.21
C SER A 135 -15.34 13.00 4.60
N ARG A 136 -14.63 14.01 5.14
CA ARG A 136 -14.12 13.97 6.52
C ARG A 136 -15.28 13.85 7.52
N GLY A 137 -16.35 14.62 7.33
CA GLY A 137 -17.54 14.54 8.19
C GLY A 137 -18.21 13.17 8.16
N LEU A 138 -18.31 12.54 6.98
CA LEU A 138 -18.79 11.15 6.86
C LEU A 138 -17.87 10.17 7.57
N GLY A 139 -16.55 10.34 7.47
CA GLY A 139 -15.56 9.52 8.17
C GLY A 139 -15.66 9.62 9.69
N VAL A 140 -15.85 10.83 10.24
CA VAL A 140 -16.07 11.04 11.68
C VAL A 140 -17.34 10.31 12.14
N GLN A 141 -18.44 10.41 11.39
CA GLN A 141 -19.68 9.69 11.72
C GLN A 141 -19.52 8.17 11.68
N ILE A 142 -18.69 7.64 10.79
CA ILE A 142 -18.38 6.20 10.73
C ILE A 142 -17.52 5.80 11.94
N SER A 143 -16.50 6.59 12.28
CA SER A 143 -15.66 6.38 13.48
C SER A 143 -16.53 6.34 14.74
N GLU A 144 -17.45 7.30 14.92
CA GLU A 144 -18.37 7.32 16.05
C GLU A 144 -19.27 6.07 16.12
N MET A 145 -19.64 5.48 14.98
CA MET A 145 -20.40 4.23 14.93
C MET A 145 -19.56 3.00 15.30
N LEU A 146 -18.27 3.01 14.95
CA LEU A 146 -17.32 1.93 15.28
C LEU A 146 -16.91 1.98 16.76
N ASP A 147 -16.70 3.19 17.28
CA ASP A 147 -16.28 3.45 18.67
C ASP A 147 -17.42 3.27 19.70
N ALA A 148 -18.63 2.90 19.27
CA ALA A 148 -19.78 2.69 20.14
C ALA A 148 -19.59 1.44 21.04
N HIS A 149 -18.92 1.64 22.19
CA HIS A 149 -18.49 0.60 23.12
C HIS A 149 -19.58 -0.35 23.66
N ASP A 150 -20.85 0.07 23.64
CA ASP A 150 -21.99 -0.72 24.13
C ASP A 150 -22.72 -1.51 23.02
N ALA A 151 -22.35 -1.32 21.75
CA ALA A 151 -23.01 -1.95 20.62
C ALA A 151 -22.40 -3.31 20.28
N SER A 152 -23.24 -4.30 20.01
CA SER A 152 -22.79 -5.57 19.44
C SER A 152 -22.28 -5.38 18.02
N GLN A 153 -21.38 -6.26 17.57
CA GLN A 153 -20.86 -6.26 16.19
C GLN A 153 -21.99 -6.25 15.13
N ALA A 154 -23.09 -6.95 15.41
CA ALA A 154 -24.26 -6.97 14.55
C ALA A 154 -24.97 -5.61 14.46
N GLU A 155 -25.09 -4.87 15.58
CA GLU A 155 -25.71 -3.54 15.62
C GLU A 155 -24.83 -2.50 14.91
N ILE A 156 -23.51 -2.59 15.08
CA ILE A 156 -22.54 -1.75 14.36
C ILE A 156 -22.69 -1.99 12.85
N ALA A 157 -22.67 -3.26 12.42
CA ALA A 157 -22.83 -3.62 11.03
C ALA A 157 -24.17 -3.15 10.44
N GLU A 158 -25.28 -3.26 11.18
CA GLU A 158 -26.59 -2.77 10.74
C GLU A 158 -26.58 -1.24 10.55
N ASN A 159 -26.02 -0.51 11.50
CA ASN A 159 -25.91 0.95 11.44
C ASN A 159 -25.05 1.40 10.25
N LEU A 160 -23.91 0.74 10.02
CA LEU A 160 -23.03 0.97 8.87
C LEU A 160 -23.75 0.67 7.55
N ARG A 161 -24.45 -0.46 7.43
CA ARG A 161 -25.23 -0.81 6.23
C ARG A 161 -26.29 0.25 5.94
N LYS A 162 -27.01 0.71 6.96
CA LYS A 162 -27.99 1.79 6.83
C LYS A 162 -27.33 3.08 6.36
N LYS A 163 -26.19 3.44 6.93
CA LYS A 163 -25.43 4.62 6.53
C LYS A 163 -24.95 4.53 5.09
N PHE A 164 -24.29 3.44 4.70
CA PHE A 164 -23.82 3.22 3.34
C PHE A 164 -24.95 3.21 2.31
N LYS A 165 -26.13 2.68 2.66
CA LYS A 165 -27.30 2.73 1.77
C LYS A 165 -27.78 4.16 1.49
N THR A 166 -27.52 5.11 2.40
CA THR A 166 -27.84 6.54 2.18
C THR A 166 -26.77 7.28 1.38
N VAL A 167 -25.51 6.87 1.50
CA VAL A 167 -24.36 7.55 0.88
C VAL A 167 -24.12 7.04 -0.54
N TYR A 168 -24.16 5.73 -0.74
CA TYR A 168 -23.91 5.10 -2.03
C TYR A 168 -25.16 5.07 -2.92
N SER A 169 -24.93 5.09 -4.23
CA SER A 169 -26.00 4.79 -5.18
C SER A 169 -26.47 3.33 -5.04
N LYS A 170 -27.72 3.06 -5.47
CA LYS A 170 -28.30 1.71 -5.35
C LYS A 170 -27.46 0.62 -6.03
N ASP A 171 -26.87 0.94 -7.18
CA ASP A 171 -26.06 0.01 -7.96
C ASP A 171 -24.71 -0.27 -7.28
N GLN A 172 -24.05 0.78 -6.77
CA GLN A 172 -22.79 0.66 -6.03
C GLN A 172 -22.98 -0.10 -4.72
N TYR A 173 -24.01 0.22 -3.95
CA TYR A 173 -24.31 -0.49 -2.70
C TYR A 173 -24.50 -1.98 -2.95
N LYS A 174 -25.21 -2.35 -4.02
CA LYS A 174 -25.47 -3.75 -4.37
C LYS A 174 -24.20 -4.49 -4.82
N ALA A 175 -23.32 -3.82 -5.53
CA ALA A 175 -22.08 -4.40 -6.05
C ALA A 175 -20.99 -4.53 -4.98
N GLU A 176 -20.87 -3.53 -4.10
CA GLU A 176 -19.70 -3.39 -3.21
C GLU A 176 -20.02 -3.68 -1.74
N ILE A 177 -21.22 -3.36 -1.25
CA ILE A 177 -21.55 -3.44 0.19
C ILE A 177 -22.38 -4.68 0.54
N THR A 178 -23.34 -5.06 -0.31
CA THR A 178 -24.17 -6.26 -0.08
C THR A 178 -23.38 -7.57 0.01
N PRO A 179 -22.30 -7.80 -0.78
CA PRO A 179 -21.55 -9.05 -0.71
C PRO A 179 -20.72 -9.23 0.56
N LEU A 180 -20.44 -8.15 1.30
CA LEU A 180 -19.58 -8.18 2.49
C LEU A 180 -20.32 -8.82 3.66
N ASN A 181 -19.64 -9.72 4.38
CA ASN A 181 -20.10 -10.18 5.69
C ASN A 181 -19.89 -9.07 6.74
N ASP A 182 -20.38 -9.27 7.96
CA ASP A 182 -20.34 -8.22 8.98
C ASP A 182 -18.92 -7.91 9.46
N GLU A 183 -18.03 -8.90 9.51
CA GLU A 183 -16.60 -8.72 9.87
C GLU A 183 -15.85 -7.92 8.79
N ASP A 184 -16.03 -8.28 7.52
CA ASP A 184 -15.42 -7.61 6.36
C ASP A 184 -15.92 -6.16 6.23
N LEU A 185 -17.20 -5.92 6.55
CA LEU A 185 -17.79 -4.59 6.51
C LEU A 185 -17.18 -3.67 7.56
N ILE A 186 -17.00 -4.18 8.77
CA ILE A 186 -16.39 -3.45 9.89
C ILE A 186 -14.90 -3.23 9.58
N GLY A 187 -14.17 -4.26 9.16
CA GLY A 187 -12.75 -4.13 8.80
C GLY A 187 -12.46 -3.23 7.60
N MET A 188 -13.43 -3.01 6.70
CA MET A 188 -13.32 -2.01 5.63
C MET A 188 -13.50 -0.57 6.16
N SER A 189 -14.18 -0.42 7.29
CA SER A 189 -14.58 0.88 7.85
C SER A 189 -13.59 1.41 8.88
N ASP A 190 -12.70 0.56 9.42
CA ASP A 190 -11.54 0.89 10.26
C ASP A 190 -10.40 1.55 9.47
#